data_AF-A0A1J1IDR0-F1
#
_entry.id   AF-A0A1J1IDR0-F1
#
_cell.length_a   1.000
_cell.length_b   1.000
_cell.length_c   1.000
_cell.angle_alpha   90.00
_cell.angle_beta   90.00
_cell.angle_gamma   90.00
#
_symmetry.space_group_name_H-M   'P 1'
#
loop_
_entity.id
_entity.type
_entity.pdbx_description
1 polymer ?
#
loop_
_entity_poly.entity_id
_entity_poly.type
_entity_poly.pdbx_seq_one_letter_code
_entity_poly.pdbx_strand_id
1 'polypeptide(L)'
;MENAAENVRKFAEDEKIDVVFMMGMAPKAESIERFLGVINIKNSSLFTAILNAINEMKDPNLQLTPKDVDFMSGLFYMQENIKASRKQILPVIKNLLNRF
;
A
#
# COMPACT_ATOMS: atom_id res chain seq x y z
N MET A 1 -19.16 5.27 -1.92
CA MET A 1 -18.11 4.94 -0.94
C MET A 1 -18.69 4.58 0.43
N GLU A 2 -20.01 4.50 0.60
CA GLU A 2 -20.59 4.00 1.85
C GLU A 2 -20.06 2.59 2.17
N ASN A 3 -19.65 2.40 3.42
CA ASN A 3 -19.13 1.17 4.02
C ASN A 3 -17.78 0.66 3.50
N ALA A 4 -17.02 1.45 2.73
CA ALA A 4 -15.70 1.01 2.24
C ALA A 4 -14.73 0.65 3.39
N ALA A 5 -14.66 1.49 4.42
CA ALA A 5 -13.82 1.23 5.60
C ALA A 5 -14.27 0.00 6.39
N GLU A 6 -15.58 -0.18 6.55
CA GLU A 6 -16.16 -1.34 7.22
C GLU A 6 -15.88 -2.64 6.46
N ASN A 7 -16.06 -2.62 5.13
CA ASN A 7 -15.79 -3.77 4.28
C ASN A 7 -14.32 -4.18 4.30
N VAL A 8 -13.39 -3.22 4.25
CA VAL A 8 -11.95 -3.50 4.35
C VAL A 8 -11.59 -4.07 5.73
N ARG A 9 -12.18 -3.51 6.80
CA ARG A 9 -11.97 -4.01 8.16
C ARG A 9 -12.49 -5.43 8.32
N LYS A 10 -13.72 -5.69 7.89
CA LYS A 10 -14.34 -7.01 7.95
C LYS A 10 -13.56 -8.04 7.15
N PHE A 11 -13.16 -7.71 5.93
CA PHE A 11 -12.29 -8.57 5.13
C PHE A 11 -10.98 -8.91 5.87
N ALA A 12 -10.33 -7.90 6.46
CA ALA A 12 -9.10 -8.12 7.20
C ALA A 12 -9.30 -9.00 8.45
N GLU A 13 -10.42 -8.86 9.14
CA GLU A 13 -10.77 -9.70 10.30
C GLU A 13 -11.05 -11.15 9.88
N ASP A 14 -11.90 -11.35 8.86
CA ASP A 14 -12.30 -12.66 8.34
C ASP A 14 -11.08 -13.45 7.83
N GLU A 15 -10.19 -12.79 7.09
CA GLU A 15 -8.96 -13.38 6.53
C GLU A 15 -7.76 -13.31 7.49
N LYS A 16 -7.97 -12.85 8.73
CA LYS A 16 -6.94 -12.72 9.80
C LYS A 16 -5.71 -11.90 9.37
N ILE A 17 -5.91 -10.88 8.55
CA ILE A 17 -4.89 -9.99 8.03
C ILE A 17 -4.38 -9.02 9.11
N ASP A 18 -3.06 -8.82 9.13
CA ASP A 18 -2.37 -7.93 10.05
C ASP A 18 -2.24 -6.49 9.52
N VAL A 19 -1.98 -6.37 8.22
CA VAL A 19 -1.76 -5.13 7.48
C VAL A 19 -2.33 -5.29 6.07
N VAL A 20 -3.09 -4.30 5.60
CA VAL A 20 -3.60 -4.28 4.23
C VAL A 20 -2.69 -3.40 3.37
N PHE A 21 -2.16 -3.96 2.29
CA PHE A 21 -1.41 -3.25 1.26
C PHE A 21 -2.24 -3.14 -0.01
N MET A 22 -2.59 -1.93 -0.41
CA MET A 22 -3.46 -1.64 -1.54
C MET A 22 -2.67 -1.01 -2.69
N MET A 23 -2.99 -1.43 -3.90
CA MET A 23 -2.48 -0.84 -5.13
C MET A 23 -3.66 -0.41 -6.00
N GLY A 24 -3.84 0.90 -6.14
CA GLY A 24 -4.88 1.50 -6.96
C GLY A 24 -4.34 1.97 -8.30
N MET A 25 -5.21 1.99 -9.31
CA MET A 25 -4.90 2.56 -10.61
C MET A 25 -6.13 3.29 -11.14
N ALA A 26 -5.98 4.55 -11.52
CA ALA A 26 -7.06 5.37 -12.05
C ALA A 26 -6.66 5.91 -13.43
N PRO A 27 -7.47 5.70 -14.48
CA PRO A 27 -7.22 6.33 -15.77
C PRO A 27 -7.49 7.84 -15.68
N LYS A 28 -6.60 8.63 -16.29
CA LYS A 28 -6.81 10.04 -16.64
C LYS A 28 -6.83 10.17 -18.17
N ALA A 29 -7.28 11.32 -18.67
CA ALA A 29 -7.49 11.55 -20.11
C ALA A 29 -6.32 11.09 -21.00
N GLU A 30 -5.08 11.33 -20.57
CA GLU A 30 -3.86 10.96 -21.33
C GLU A 30 -2.84 10.17 -20.50
N SER A 31 -3.19 9.77 -19.27
CA SER A 31 -2.25 9.14 -18.36
C SER A 31 -2.93 8.15 -17.42
N ILE A 32 -2.13 7.44 -16.63
CA ILE A 32 -2.60 6.55 -15.59
C ILE A 32 -2.00 7.01 -14.28
N GLU A 33 -2.84 7.22 -13.28
CA GLU A 33 -2.38 7.43 -11.92
C GLU A 33 -2.29 6.09 -11.20
N ARG A 34 -1.25 5.96 -10.38
CA ARG A 34 -1.07 4.83 -9.47
C ARG A 34 -1.09 5.33 -8.03
N PHE A 35 -1.72 4.55 -7.18
CA PHE A 35 -1.80 4.82 -5.75
C PHE A 35 -1.32 3.61 -4.97
N LEU A 36 -0.64 3.86 -3.86
CA LEU A 36 -0.35 2.86 -2.85
C LEU A 36 -1.04 3.26 -1.55
N GLY A 37 -1.61 2.29 -0.85
CA GLY A 37 -2.17 2.47 0.48
C GLY A 37 -1.66 1.39 1.41
N VAL A 38 -1.28 1.77 2.63
CA VAL A 38 -0.94 0.81 3.68
C VAL A 38 -1.84 1.11 4.87
N ILE A 39 -2.57 0.12 5.36
CA ILE A 39 -3.49 0.24 6.49
C ILE A 39 -3.07 -0.75 7.57
N ASN A 40 -2.82 -0.24 8.77
CA ASN A 40 -2.58 -1.07 9.94
C ASN A 40 -3.91 -1.66 10.45
N ILE A 41 -3.99 -2.98 10.60
CA ILE A 41 -5.15 -3.63 11.22
C ILE A 41 -4.85 -3.95 12.67
N LYS A 42 -3.74 -4.65 12.94
CA LYS A 42 -3.35 -5.04 14.30
C LYS A 42 -1.84 -5.23 14.52
N ASN A 43 -0.99 -4.93 13.54
CA ASN A 43 0.45 -5.16 13.61
C ASN A 43 1.24 -3.90 13.19
N SER A 44 1.40 -2.98 14.15
CA SER A 44 2.08 -1.70 13.93
C SER A 44 3.55 -1.85 13.53
N SER A 45 4.22 -2.91 14.01
CA SER A 45 5.61 -3.20 13.66
C SER A 45 5.75 -3.61 12.19
N LEU A 46 4.89 -4.52 11.72
CA LEU A 46 4.85 -4.92 10.32
C LEU A 46 4.42 -3.76 9.42
N PHE A 47 3.44 -2.97 9.84
CA PHE A 47 3.00 -1.76 9.15
C PHE A 47 4.18 -0.80 8.91
N THR A 48 4.93 -0.47 9.96
CA THR A 48 6.11 0.41 9.88
C THR A 48 7.19 -0.19 8.99
N ALA A 49 7.43 -1.49 9.09
CA ALA A 49 8.44 -2.15 8.27
C ALA A 49 8.08 -2.17 6.78
N ILE A 50 6.80 -2.37 6.44
CA ILE A 50 6.30 -2.26 5.06
C ILE A 50 6.51 -0.84 4.53
N LEU A 51 6.16 0.18 5.32
CA LEU A 51 6.35 1.58 4.94
C LEU A 51 7.81 1.91 4.69
N ASN A 52 8.72 1.49 5.57
CA ASN A 52 10.15 1.69 5.37
C ASN A 52 10.63 0.98 4.10
N ALA A 53 10.24 -0.29 3.91
CA ALA A 53 10.64 -1.07 2.77
C ALA A 53 10.26 -0.41 1.44
N ILE A 54 9.03 0.11 1.28
CA ILE A 54 8.61 0.77 0.04
C ILE A 54 9.25 2.14 -0.18
N ASN A 55 9.51 2.90 0.89
CA ASN A 55 10.17 4.20 0.79
C ASN A 55 11.68 4.07 0.49
N GLU A 56 12.29 2.96 0.90
CA GLU A 56 13.71 2.67 0.66
C GLU A 56 13.97 1.96 -0.69
N MET A 57 12.93 1.59 -1.44
CA MET A 57 13.10 0.98 -2.77
C MET A 57 13.86 1.93 -3.70
N LYS A 58 15.03 1.50 -4.19
CA LYS A 58 15.86 2.25 -5.13
C LYS A 58 15.75 1.75 -6.57
N ASP A 59 15.44 0.46 -6.77
CA ASP A 59 15.33 -0.14 -8.10
C ASP A 59 14.13 -1.10 -8.21
N PRO A 60 13.03 -0.69 -8.87
CA PRO A 60 12.76 0.69 -9.29
C PRO A 60 12.42 1.57 -8.08
N ASN A 61 12.91 2.81 -8.06
CA ASN A 61 12.42 3.82 -7.13
C ASN A 61 10.95 4.11 -7.43
N LEU A 62 10.08 3.97 -6.44
CA LEU A 62 8.63 4.13 -6.61
C LEU A 62 8.19 5.58 -6.82
N GLN A 63 9.03 6.54 -6.41
CA GLN A 63 8.75 7.98 -6.46
C GLN A 63 7.40 8.29 -5.78
N LEU A 64 7.32 7.97 -4.48
CA LEU A 64 6.10 8.13 -3.70
C LEU A 64 5.92 9.55 -3.19
N THR A 65 4.74 10.12 -3.47
CA THR A 65 4.29 11.39 -2.92
C THR A 65 3.14 11.15 -1.95
N PRO A 66 3.26 11.54 -0.66
CA PRO A 66 2.18 11.36 0.31
C PRO A 66 0.86 12.00 -0.14
N LYS A 67 -0.26 11.37 0.22
CA LYS A 67 -1.61 11.88 0.03
C LYS A 67 -2.28 12.05 1.38
N ASP A 68 -2.85 13.23 1.59
CA ASP A 68 -3.65 13.54 2.77
C ASP A 68 -5.05 12.94 2.57
N VAL A 69 -5.23 11.71 3.07
CA VAL A 69 -6.47 10.94 2.95
C VAL A 69 -6.77 10.34 4.32
N ASP A 70 -7.87 10.78 4.91
CA ASP A 70 -8.37 10.18 6.14
C ASP A 70 -9.20 8.92 5.83
N PHE A 71 -8.51 7.78 5.71
CA PHE A 71 -9.14 6.47 5.54
C PHE A 71 -8.49 5.43 6.44
N MET A 72 -9.23 4.94 7.44
CA MET A 72 -8.80 3.89 8.37
C MET A 72 -7.43 4.16 9.04
N SER A 73 -7.06 5.44 9.23
CA SER A 73 -5.73 5.84 9.72
C SER A 73 -4.57 5.22 8.92
N GLY A 74 -4.81 4.89 7.65
CA GLY A 74 -3.79 4.39 6.73
C GLY A 74 -2.93 5.51 6.17
N LEU A 75 -1.79 5.14 5.59
CA LEU A 75 -0.95 6.05 4.82
C LEU A 75 -1.09 5.76 3.33
N PHE A 76 -1.29 6.83 2.57
CA PHE A 76 -1.58 6.77 1.14
C PHE A 76 -0.56 7.58 0.37
N TYR A 77 -0.22 7.10 -0.82
CA TYR A 77 0.78 7.68 -1.69
C TYR A 77 0.27 7.68 -3.11
N MET A 78 0.61 8.75 -3.84
CA MET A 78 0.67 8.72 -5.30
C MET A 78 2.03 8.17 -5.71
N GLN A 79 2.03 7.30 -6.72
CA GLN A 79 3.23 6.64 -7.21
C GLN A 79 3.56 7.18 -8.61
N GLU A 80 4.56 8.06 -8.70
CA GLU A 80 4.92 8.71 -9.95
C GLU A 80 5.62 7.75 -10.92
N ASN A 81 6.39 6.78 -10.40
CA ASN A 81 7.01 5.78 -11.26
C ASN A 81 6.01 4.70 -11.67
N ILE A 82 5.23 4.97 -12.72
CA ILE A 82 4.20 4.06 -13.22
C ILE A 82 4.71 2.71 -13.76
N LYS A 83 6.03 2.59 -14.02
CA LYS A 83 6.68 1.35 -14.47
C LYS A 83 6.89 0.34 -13.33
N ALA A 84 6.95 0.83 -12.09
CA ALA A 84 7.03 -0.02 -10.91
C ALA A 84 5.65 -0.64 -10.62
N SER A 85 5.44 -1.88 -11.02
CA SER A 85 4.17 -2.57 -10.83
C SER A 85 4.21 -3.47 -9.60
N ARG A 86 3.12 -4.20 -9.38
CA ARG A 86 3.06 -5.30 -8.41
C ARG A 86 4.23 -6.28 -8.57
N LYS A 87 4.71 -6.50 -9.81
CA LYS A 87 5.83 -7.44 -10.07
C LYS A 87 7.12 -7.02 -9.38
N GLN A 88 7.34 -5.72 -9.18
CA GLN A 88 8.54 -5.18 -8.54
C GLN A 88 8.34 -4.98 -7.03
N ILE A 89 7.14 -4.57 -6.60
CA ILE A 89 6.84 -4.31 -5.18
C ILE A 89 6.66 -5.63 -4.41
N LEU A 90 5.94 -6.60 -4.98
CA LEU A 90 5.57 -7.82 -4.26
C LEU A 90 6.77 -8.65 -3.77
N PRO A 91 7.87 -8.83 -4.53
CA PRO A 91 9.06 -9.51 -4.02
C PRO A 91 9.69 -8.80 -2.81
N VAL A 92 9.70 -7.47 -2.77
CA VAL A 92 10.23 -6.70 -1.64
C VAL A 92 9.40 -6.98 -0.38
N ILE A 93 8.07 -6.91 -0.50
CA ILE A 93 7.17 -7.21 0.61
C ILE A 93 7.28 -8.67 1.06
N LYS A 94 7.36 -9.63 0.14
CA LYS A 94 7.55 -11.05 0.49
C LYS A 94 8.86 -11.31 1.22
N ASN A 95 9.95 -10.70 0.77
CA ASN A 95 11.25 -10.82 1.42
C ASN A 95 11.27 -10.22 2.82
N LEU A 96 10.51 -9.13 3.02
CA LEU A 96 10.30 -8.55 4.35
C LEU A 96 9.53 -9.53 5.25
N LEU A 97 8.43 -10.11 4.76
CA LEU A 97 7.59 -11.03 5.53
C LEU A 97 8.34 -12.29 5.96
N ASN A 98 9.31 -12.78 5.18
CA ASN A 98 10.15 -13.92 5.59
C ASN A 98 11.04 -13.64 6.82
N ARG A 99 11.11 -12.38 7.28
CA ARG A 99 11.91 -11.94 8.43
C ARG A 99 11.06 -11.55 9.64
N PHE A 100 9.73 -11.68 9.54
CA PHE A 100 8.74 -11.43 10.58
C PHE A 100 8.14 -12.75 11.05
#